data_AF-A0A2S1H4J1-F1
#
_entry.id   AF-A0A2S1H4J1-F1
#
_cell.length_a   1.000
_cell.length_b   1.000
_cell.length_c   1.000
_cell.angle_alpha   90.00
_cell.angle_beta   90.00
_cell.angle_gamma   90.00
#
_symmetry.space_group_name_H-M   'P 1'
#
loop_
_entity.id
_entity.type
_entity.pdbx_description
1 polymer ?
#
loop_
_entity_poly.entity_id
_entity_poly.type
_entity_poly.pdbx_seq_one_letter_code
_entity_poly.pdbx_strand_id
1 'polypeptide(L)' 'MVVKRFYRTQRDLAKAINELVDAYWQEAVTEEELISDVHSMYLNNSDKLMKDGVFTKIVQQQCGKRRLSLIKKIVEIDK' A
#
# COMPACT_ATOMS: atom_id res chain seq x y z
N MET A 1 12.65 -6.37 4.11
CA MET A 1 12.12 -5.08 4.63
C MET A 1 11.30 -5.39 5.87
N VAL A 2 11.28 -4.52 6.89
CA VAL A 2 10.37 -4.68 8.03
C VAL A 2 9.11 -3.85 7.78
N VAL A 3 7.98 -4.50 7.51
CA VAL A 3 6.69 -3.83 7.37
C VAL A 3 6.20 -3.37 8.74
N LYS A 4 5.86 -2.09 8.85
CA LYS A 4 5.33 -1.51 10.08
C LYS A 4 3.81 -1.55 10.03
N ARG A 5 3.17 -1.71 11.19
CA ARG A 5 1.70 -1.62 11.27
C ARG A 5 1.20 -0.18 11.20
N PHE A 6 1.92 0.77 11.80
CA PHE A 6 1.52 2.18 11.85
C PHE A 6 2.59 3.09 11.26
N TYR A 7 2.20 3.90 10.28
CA TYR A 7 3.06 4.88 9.62
C TYR A 7 2.73 6.28 10.10
N ARG A 8 3.78 7.06 10.36
CA ARG A 8 3.64 8.42 10.92
C ARG A 8 2.98 9.37 9.92
N THR A 9 3.30 9.23 8.64
CA THR A 9 2.81 10.13 7.57
C THR A 9 2.33 9.37 6.35
N GLN A 10 1.55 10.05 5.49
CA GLN A 10 1.17 9.52 4.17
C GLN A 10 2.38 9.21 3.29
N ARG A 11 3.48 9.99 3.43
CA ARG A 11 4.73 9.75 2.69
C ARG A 11 5.43 8.47 3.15
N ASP A 12 5.48 8.23 4.46
CA ASP A 12 6.10 7.02 5.01
C ASP A 12 5.32 5.78 4.59
N LEU A 13 3.98 5.85 4.65
CA LEU A 13 3.11 4.78 4.18
C LEU A 13 3.32 4.50 2.69
N ALA A 14 3.31 5.54 1.85
CA ALA A 14 3.50 5.39 0.41
C ALA A 14 4.89 4.83 0.06
N LYS A 15 5.93 5.23 0.80
CA LYS A 15 7.29 4.68 0.63
C LYS A 15 7.29 3.17 0.93
N ALA A 16 6.68 2.75 2.03
CA ALA A 16 6.62 1.33 2.37
C ALA A 16 5.79 0.51 1.37
N ILE A 17 4.70 1.08 0.84
CA ILE A 17 3.91 0.43 -0.22
C ILE A 17 4.78 0.21 -1.46
N ASN A 18 5.59 1.20 -1.83
CA ASN A 18 6.48 1.07 -2.98
C ASN A 18 7.52 -0.02 -2.76
N GLU A 19 8.19 0.00 -1.61
CA GLU A 19 9.19 -1.00 -1.25
C GLU A 19 8.60 -2.41 -1.22
N LEU A 20 7.37 -2.57 -0.71
CA LEU A 20 6.66 -3.86 -0.68
C LEU A 20 6.34 -4.37 -2.09
N VAL A 21 5.74 -3.53 -2.94
CA VAL A 21 5.40 -3.92 -4.32
C VAL A 21 6.66 -4.21 -5.14
N ASP A 22 7.73 -3.44 -4.92
CA ASP A 22 9.00 -3.65 -5.61
C ASP A 22 9.67 -4.95 -5.17
N ALA A 23 9.59 -5.29 -3.88
CA ALA A 23 10.07 -6.58 -3.38
C ALA A 23 9.28 -7.75 -3.97
N TYR A 24 7.96 -7.63 -4.10
CA TYR A 24 7.13 -8.63 -4.78
C TYR A 24 7.52 -8.81 -6.26
N TRP A 25 7.72 -7.72 -7.00
CA TRP A 25 8.16 -7.79 -8.40
C TRP A 25 9.58 -8.35 -8.58
N GLN A 26 10.39 -8.28 -7.54
CA GLN A 26 11.74 -8.86 -7.49
C GLN A 26 11.76 -10.29 -6.93
N GLU A 27 10.59 -10.91 -6.74
CA GLU A 27 10.43 -12.27 -6.19
C GLU A 27 11.03 -12.42 -4.77
N ALA A 28 11.20 -11.31 -4.04
CA ALA A 28 11.75 -11.28 -2.69
C ALA A 28 10.67 -11.43 -1.59
N VAL A 29 9.40 -11.37 -1.97
CA VAL A 29 8.21 -11.50 -1.11
C VAL A 29 7.17 -12.31 -1.88
N THR A 30 6.50 -13.25 -1.23
CA THR A 30 5.47 -14.07 -1.89
C THR A 30 4.17 -13.29 -2.11
N GLU A 31 3.25 -13.85 -2.91
CA GLU A 31 1.93 -13.25 -3.11
C GLU A 31 1.12 -13.20 -1.81
N GLU A 32 1.19 -14.24 -0.97
CA GLU A 32 0.51 -14.29 0.32
C GLU A 32 1.05 -13.24 1.30
N GLU A 33 2.37 -13.06 1.33
CA GLU A 33 3.01 -12.03 2.14
C GLU A 33 2.61 -10.63 1.67
N LEU A 34 2.63 -10.37 0.36
CA LEU A 34 2.16 -9.12 -0.23
C LEU A 34 0.72 -8.82 0.19
N ILE A 35 -0.19 -9.77 0.03
CA ILE A 35 -1.62 -9.60 0.33
C ILE A 35 -1.80 -9.28 1.82
N SER A 36 -1.19 -10.08 2.70
CA SER A 36 -1.26 -9.92 4.15
C SER A 36 -0.73 -8.55 4.59
N ASP A 37 0.43 -8.15 4.08
CA ASP A 37 1.06 -6.88 4.45
C ASP A 37 0.26 -5.68 3.94
N VAL A 38 -0.27 -5.73 2.71
CA VAL A 38 -1.13 -4.67 2.17
C VAL A 38 -2.41 -4.52 2.98
N HIS A 39 -3.08 -5.61 3.35
CA HIS A 39 -4.25 -5.54 4.23
C HIS A 39 -3.92 -4.96 5.60
N SER A 40 -2.81 -5.39 6.20
CA SER A 40 -2.33 -4.86 7.48
C SER A 40 -2.05 -3.35 7.40
N MET A 41 -1.37 -2.91 6.34
CA MET A 41 -1.08 -1.49 6.11
C MET A 41 -2.36 -0.68 5.90
N TYR A 42 -3.33 -1.22 5.17
CA TYR A 42 -4.62 -0.56 4.95
C TYR A 42 -5.45 -0.42 6.23
N LEU A 43 -5.70 -1.53 6.94
CA LEU A 43 -6.54 -1.55 8.14
C LEU A 43 -6.02 -0.60 9.23
N ASN A 44 -4.70 -0.51 9.38
CA ASN A 44 -4.06 0.29 10.43
C ASN A 44 -3.78 1.75 10.02
N ASN A 45 -3.93 2.11 8.73
CA ASN A 45 -3.58 3.44 8.21
C ASN A 45 -4.57 3.96 7.17
N SER A 46 -5.84 3.55 7.26
CA SER A 46 -6.87 3.89 6.27
C SER A 46 -7.01 5.40 6.05
N ASP A 47 -6.91 6.19 7.12
CA ASP A 47 -6.91 7.66 7.13
C ASP A 47 -5.76 8.31 6.33
N LYS A 48 -4.62 7.61 6.23
CA LYS A 48 -3.44 8.06 5.51
C LYS A 48 -3.44 7.54 4.07
N LEU A 49 -4.00 6.36 3.85
CA LEU A 49 -4.06 5.73 2.54
C LEU A 49 -5.14 6.35 1.66
N MET A 50 -6.32 6.56 2.22
CA MET A 50 -7.52 6.97 1.50
C MET A 50 -8.31 8.04 2.22
N LYS A 51 -9.02 8.82 1.42
CA LYS A 51 -10.02 9.78 1.86
C LYS A 51 -11.16 9.75 0.86
N ASP A 52 -12.40 9.68 1.32
CA ASP A 52 -13.60 9.69 0.47
C ASP A 52 -13.57 8.61 -0.64
N GLY A 53 -13.10 7.40 -0.29
CA GLY A 53 -13.02 6.25 -1.21
C GLY A 53 -11.93 6.35 -2.29
N VAL A 54 -11.08 7.37 -2.24
CA VAL A 54 -9.96 7.55 -3.18
C VAL A 54 -8.63 7.64 -2.45
N PHE A 55 -7.55 7.18 -3.09
CA PHE A 55 -6.21 7.35 -2.55
C PHE A 55 -5.90 8.83 -2.32
N THR A 56 -5.22 9.15 -1.22
CA THR A 56 -4.82 10.53 -0.94
C THR A 56 -3.84 11.05 -2.01
N LYS A 57 -3.81 12.37 -2.24
CA LYS A 57 -2.96 12.97 -3.28
C LYS A 57 -1.47 12.64 -3.10
N ILE A 58 -1.00 12.57 -1.85
CA ILE A 58 0.40 12.21 -1.54
C ILE A 58 0.68 10.76 -1.94
N VAL A 59 -0.21 9.82 -1.58
CA VAL A 59 -0.10 8.40 -1.97
C VAL A 59 -0.14 8.26 -3.50
N GLN A 60 -1.02 8.98 -4.18
CA GLN A 60 -1.10 8.97 -5.64
C GLN A 60 0.21 9.39 -6.32
N GLN A 61 0.80 10.50 -5.84
CA GLN A 61 2.04 11.05 -6.38
C GLN A 61 3.25 10.14 -6.12
N GLN A 62 3.31 9.50 -4.95
CA GLN A 62 4.46 8.68 -4.56
C GLN A 62 4.42 7.27 -5.16
N CYS A 63 3.25 6.64 -5.24
CA CYS A 63 3.15 5.24 -5.67
C CYS A 63 3.00 5.05 -7.18
N GLY A 64 2.40 6.04 -7.86
CA GLY A 64 2.14 5.98 -9.29
C GLY A 64 1.07 4.95 -9.67
N LYS A 65 0.60 5.03 -10.93
CA LYS A 65 -0.60 4.32 -11.39
C LYS A 65 -0.53 2.79 -11.26
N ARG A 66 0.63 2.19 -11.57
CA ARG A 66 0.80 0.72 -11.59
C ARG A 66 0.67 0.13 -10.19
N ARG A 67 1.40 0.65 -9.21
CA ARG A 67 1.37 0.15 -7.83
C ARG A 67 -0.01 0.36 -7.21
N LEU A 68 -0.61 1.53 -7.39
CA LEU A 68 -1.95 1.81 -6.88
C LEU A 68 -3.03 0.89 -7.47
N SER A 69 -2.91 0.52 -8.75
CA SER A 69 -3.84 -0.43 -9.35
C SER A 69 -3.71 -1.83 -8.74
N LEU A 70 -2.50 -2.25 -8.35
CA LEU A 70 -2.29 -3.52 -7.66
C LEU A 70 -2.86 -3.45 -6.24
N ILE A 71 -2.48 -2.42 -5.47
CA ILE A 71 -2.97 -2.19 -4.11
C ILE A 71 -4.50 -2.17 -4.10
N LYS A 72 -5.13 -1.43 -5.03
CA LYS A 72 -6.60 -1.37 -5.14
C LYS A 72 -7.25 -2.74 -5.32
N LYS A 73 -6.63 -3.65 -6.07
CA LYS A 73 -7.14 -5.02 -6.26
C LYS A 73 -7.05 -5.83 -4.97
N ILE A 74 -5.95 -5.68 -4.23
CA ILE A 74 -5.69 -6.43 -2.99
C ILE A 74 -6.63 -5.97 -1.88
N VAL A 75 -6.78 -4.66 -1.66
CA VAL A 75 -7.68 -4.16 -0.60
C VAL A 75 -9.16 -4.31 -0.95
N GLU A 76 -9.51 -4.96 -2.07
CA GLU A 76 -10.88 -5.18 -2.55
C GLU A 76 -11.77 -3.97 -2.25
N ILE A 77 -11.37 -2.81 -2.77
CA ILE A 77 -12.32 -1.69 -2.85
C ILE A 77 -13.30 -2.07 -3.96
N ASP A 78 -14.20 -2.96 -3.58
CA ASP A 78 -15.49 -3.10 -4.21
C ASP A 78 -16.23 -1.77 -4.11
N LYS A 79 -17.00 -1.50 -5.15
CA LYS A 79 -17.85 -0.32 -5.25
C LYS A 79 -18.87 -0.25 -4.12
#